data_AF-A0A418ML22-F1
#
_entry.id   AF-A0A418ML22-F1
#
_cell.length_a   1.000
_cell.length_b   1.000
_cell.length_c   1.000
_cell.angle_alpha   90.00
_cell.angle_beta   90.00
_cell.angle_gamma   90.00
#
_symmetry.space_group_name_H-M   'P 1'
#
loop_
_entity.id
_entity.type
_entity.pdbx_description
1 polymer ?
#
loop_
_entity_poly.entity_id
_entity_poly.type
_entity_poly.pdbx_seq_one_letter_code
_entity_poly.pdbx_strand_id
1 'polypeptide(L)'
;MLPVVWPILGVFLYLVWLRLRFHHFLAFLTAEHHWKRHFMWPWWSFEQTIHKLFTVPLGHWYSQYYSLEAASFLFAILGLFVGWKYVRLSATQMAWWLYLVLVTFVASTDPSARDYLLSFPRFALMLLPAFAFLAAWLRSRWLKGLLLLIFVGTLFHLSGLFYMGRWIA
;
A
#
# COMPACT_ATOMS: atom_id res chain seq x y z
N MET A 1 -17.82 2.32 19.57
CA MET A 1 -17.52 3.70 19.12
C MET A 1 -16.06 4.14 19.38
N LEU A 2 -15.34 3.55 20.35
CA LEU A 2 -13.92 3.84 20.64
C LEU A 2 -12.88 3.64 19.49
N PRO A 3 -13.03 2.72 18.51
CA PRO A 3 -11.96 2.45 17.54
C PRO A 3 -11.66 3.60 16.58
N VAL A 4 -12.64 4.45 16.28
CA VAL A 4 -12.53 5.52 15.27
C VAL A 4 -11.86 6.78 15.84
N VAL A 5 -11.91 6.96 17.16
CA VAL A 5 -11.34 8.13 17.84
C VAL A 5 -9.81 8.10 17.79
N TRP A 6 -9.19 6.92 17.89
CA TRP A 6 -7.74 6.78 17.92
C TRP A 6 -7.03 7.25 16.64
N PRO A 7 -7.47 6.87 15.42
CA PRO A 7 -6.90 7.41 14.19
C PRO A 7 -7.02 8.94 14.10
N ILE A 8 -8.19 9.49 14.44
CA ILE A 8 -8.44 10.94 14.38
C ILE A 8 -7.52 11.68 15.35
N LEU A 9 -7.44 11.20 16.60
CA LEU A 9 -6.56 11.77 17.61
C LEU A 9 -5.08 11.65 17.20
N GLY A 10 -4.69 10.52 16.60
CA GLY A 10 -3.33 10.32 16.09
C GLY A 10 -2.96 11.33 15.00
N VAL A 11 -3.85 11.55 14.03
CA VAL A 11 -3.65 12.59 13.01
C VAL A 11 -3.58 13.97 13.66
N PHE A 12 -4.47 14.29 14.59
CA PHE A 12 -4.46 15.58 15.28
C PHE A 12 -3.14 15.83 16.03
N LEU A 13 -2.69 14.84 16.82
CA LEU A 13 -1.41 14.91 17.53
C LEU A 13 -0.22 15.06 16.58
N TYR A 14 -0.25 14.36 15.44
CA TYR A 14 0.78 14.49 14.40
C TYR A 14 0.79 15.90 13.79
N LEU A 15 -0.37 16.48 13.47
CA LEU A 15 -0.46 17.85 12.97
C LEU A 15 0.07 18.87 13.99
N VAL A 16 -0.26 18.70 15.27
CA VAL A 16 0.28 19.54 16.36
C VAL A 16 1.80 19.40 16.44
N TRP A 17 2.32 18.18 16.39
CA TRP A 17 3.76 17.92 16.39
C TRP A 17 4.46 18.59 15.19
N LEU A 18 3.87 18.52 13.99
CA LEU A 18 4.39 19.20 12.80
C LEU A 18 4.42 20.72 12.98
N ARG A 19 3.37 21.30 13.57
CA ARG A 19 3.33 22.74 13.89
C ARG A 19 4.41 23.12 14.90
N LEU A 20 4.65 22.32 15.93
CA LEU A 20 5.68 22.60 16.93
C LEU A 20 7.09 22.46 16.36
N ARG A 21 7.33 21.48 15.47
CA ARG A 21 8.67 21.19 14.93
C ARG A 21 9.04 21.99 13.69
N PHE A 22 8.09 22.22 12.79
CA PHE A 22 8.31 22.82 11.47
C PHE A 22 7.51 24.12 11.25
N HIS A 23 6.82 24.61 12.28
CA HIS A 23 5.95 25.80 12.22
C HIS A 23 4.82 25.71 11.18
N HIS A 24 4.51 24.51 10.68
CA HIS A 24 3.54 24.29 9.61
C HIS A 24 2.75 22.99 9.81
N PHE A 25 1.42 23.05 9.87
CA PHE A 25 0.56 21.88 10.11
C PHE A 25 0.62 20.83 9.00
N LEU A 26 0.86 21.28 7.76
CA LEU A 26 0.89 20.42 6.57
C LEU A 26 2.30 20.32 5.99
N ALA A 27 3.34 20.31 6.83
CA ALA A 27 4.74 20.31 6.39
C ALA A 27 5.07 19.14 5.43
N PHE A 28 4.34 18.02 5.54
CA PHE A 28 4.47 16.88 4.62
C PHE A 28 4.10 17.23 3.17
N LEU A 29 3.09 18.10 2.92
CA LEU A 29 2.75 18.54 1.57
C LEU A 29 3.87 19.39 0.96
N THR A 30 4.50 20.24 1.77
CA THR A 30 5.66 21.04 1.33
C THR A 30 6.84 20.14 0.97
N ALA A 31 7.05 19.05 1.73
CA ALA A 31 8.08 18.07 1.44
C ALA A 31 7.80 17.31 0.14
N GLU A 32 6.54 16.91 -0.12
CA GLU A 32 6.15 16.26 -1.38
C GLU A 32 6.46 17.13 -2.60
N HIS A 33 6.18 18.44 -2.52
CA HIS A 33 6.52 19.39 -3.59
C HIS A 33 8.04 19.43 -3.86
N HIS A 34 8.86 19.47 -2.80
CA HIS A 34 10.32 19.43 -2.95
C HIS A 34 10.83 18.11 -3.53
N TRP A 35 10.15 17.01 -3.25
CA TRP A 35 10.46 15.70 -3.81
C TRP A 35 9.96 15.51 -5.25
N LYS A 36 9.34 16.54 -5.85
CA LYS A 36 8.76 16.50 -7.20
C LYS A 36 7.74 15.35 -7.38
N ARG A 37 7.11 14.93 -6.29
CA ARG A 37 6.04 13.93 -6.31
C ARG A 37 4.80 14.62 -6.88
N HIS A 38 4.23 14.05 -7.92
CA HIS A 38 3.02 14.55 -8.56
C HIS A 38 1.98 13.45 -8.58
N PHE A 39 0.72 13.79 -8.78
CA PHE A 39 -0.33 12.80 -8.98
C PHE A 39 -0.16 12.13 -10.35
N MET A 40 -0.41 10.84 -10.42
CA MET A 40 -0.49 10.09 -11.67
C MET A 40 -1.71 9.18 -11.63
N TRP A 41 -2.47 9.13 -12.73
CA TRP A 41 -3.62 8.25 -12.83
C TRP A 41 -3.18 6.78 -12.85
N PRO A 42 -3.99 5.84 -12.30
CA PRO A 42 -3.58 4.45 -12.11
C PRO A 42 -3.10 3.75 -13.39
N TRP A 43 -3.72 4.04 -14.54
CA TRP A 43 -3.34 3.44 -15.81
C TRP A 43 -1.98 3.94 -16.33
N TRP A 44 -1.63 5.20 -16.08
CA TRP A 44 -0.30 5.73 -16.40
C TRP A 44 0.76 5.20 -15.44
N SER A 45 0.43 5.07 -14.14
CA SER A 45 1.30 4.40 -13.17
C SER A 45 1.64 2.98 -13.62
N PHE A 46 0.62 2.24 -14.07
CA PHE A 46 0.78 0.88 -14.58
C PHE A 46 1.59 0.83 -15.89
N GLU A 47 1.28 1.69 -16.86
CA GLU A 47 2.03 1.79 -18.12
C GLU A 47 3.52 2.06 -17.86
N GLN A 48 3.83 2.98 -16.94
CA GLN A 48 5.20 3.30 -16.57
C GLN A 48 5.91 2.09 -15.94
N THR A 49 5.26 1.36 -15.03
CA THR A 49 5.83 0.12 -14.45
C THR A 49 6.07 -0.94 -15.52
N ILE A 50 5.16 -1.11 -16.48
CA ILE A 50 5.34 -2.04 -17.61
C ILE A 50 6.53 -1.61 -18.49
N HIS A 51 6.64 -0.32 -18.83
CA HIS A 51 7.80 0.19 -19.56
C HIS A 51 9.12 -0.08 -18.81
N LYS A 52 9.15 0.17 -17.50
CA LYS A 52 10.33 -0.13 -16.66
C LYS A 52 10.66 -1.63 -16.63
N LEU A 53 9.65 -2.48 -16.57
CA LEU A 53 9.81 -3.93 -16.58
C LEU A 53 10.51 -4.41 -17.87
N PHE A 54 10.19 -3.82 -19.01
CA PHE A 54 10.81 -4.18 -20.30
C PHE A 54 12.13 -3.47 -20.60
N THR A 55 12.43 -2.35 -19.91
CA THR A 55 13.68 -1.60 -20.11
C THR A 55 14.79 -2.00 -19.14
N VAL A 56 14.46 -2.51 -17.95
CA VAL A 56 15.46 -2.99 -17.00
C VAL A 56 15.94 -4.41 -17.38
N PRO A 57 17.26 -4.67 -17.38
CA PRO A 57 17.80 -5.98 -17.70
C PRO A 57 17.20 -7.10 -16.86
N LEU A 58 16.85 -8.21 -17.51
CA LEU A 58 16.39 -9.43 -16.85
C LEU A 58 17.46 -9.93 -15.88
N GLY A 59 17.03 -10.28 -14.66
CA GLY A 59 17.93 -10.73 -13.59
C GLY A 59 18.40 -9.61 -12.66
N HIS A 60 18.14 -8.34 -13.00
CA HIS A 60 18.34 -7.23 -12.07
C HIS A 60 17.25 -7.23 -10.98
N TRP A 61 17.59 -6.89 -9.73
CA TRP A 61 16.62 -6.82 -8.62
C TRP A 61 15.37 -6.00 -8.95
N TYR A 62 15.55 -4.81 -9.54
CA TYR A 62 14.44 -3.96 -9.99
C TYR A 62 13.48 -4.64 -10.99
N SER A 63 13.94 -5.56 -11.86
CA SER A 63 13.04 -6.24 -12.80
C SER A 63 12.06 -7.17 -12.07
N GLN A 64 12.53 -7.88 -11.04
CA GLN A 64 11.68 -8.70 -10.19
C GLN A 64 10.68 -7.84 -9.41
N TYR A 65 11.13 -6.68 -8.95
CA TYR A 65 10.30 -5.74 -8.22
C TYR A 65 9.16 -5.18 -9.07
N TYR A 66 9.46 -4.66 -10.27
CA TYR A 66 8.42 -4.19 -11.21
C TYR A 66 7.46 -5.30 -11.64
N SER A 67 7.95 -6.54 -11.73
CA SER A 67 7.08 -7.69 -12.00
C SER A 67 6.07 -7.88 -10.88
N LEU A 68 6.51 -7.77 -9.62
CA LEU A 68 5.65 -7.89 -8.44
C LEU A 68 4.65 -6.74 -8.34
N GLU A 69 5.07 -5.50 -8.64
CA GLU A 69 4.18 -4.34 -8.71
C GLU A 69 3.07 -4.53 -9.73
N ALA A 70 3.44 -4.86 -10.98
CA ALA A 70 2.50 -5.06 -12.07
C ALA A 70 1.53 -6.22 -11.75
N ALA A 71 2.05 -7.34 -11.24
CA ALA A 71 1.23 -8.49 -10.85
C ALA A 71 0.27 -8.13 -9.70
N SER A 72 0.72 -7.37 -8.70
CA SER A 72 -0.10 -6.96 -7.56
C SER A 72 -1.21 -6.00 -8.00
N PHE A 73 -0.89 -5.06 -8.90
CA PHE A 73 -1.88 -4.16 -9.49
C PHE A 73 -2.94 -4.93 -10.28
N LEU A 74 -2.53 -5.82 -11.18
CA LEU A 74 -3.45 -6.67 -11.94
C LEU A 74 -4.29 -7.55 -11.02
N PHE A 75 -3.69 -8.15 -9.99
CA PHE A 75 -4.41 -8.95 -9.01
C PHE A 75 -5.48 -8.14 -8.28
N ALA A 76 -5.17 -6.91 -7.87
CA ALA A 76 -6.14 -6.02 -7.26
C ALA A 76 -7.29 -5.69 -8.21
N ILE A 77 -6.99 -5.26 -9.43
CA ILE A 77 -8.00 -4.93 -10.46
C ILE A 77 -8.88 -6.14 -10.78
N LEU A 78 -8.28 -7.32 -10.97
CA LEU A 78 -9.04 -8.57 -11.19
C LEU A 78 -9.90 -8.90 -9.97
N GLY A 79 -9.39 -8.74 -8.76
CA GLY A 79 -10.16 -8.88 -7.53
C GLY A 79 -11.37 -7.95 -7.46
N LEU A 80 -11.21 -6.69 -7.90
CA LEU A 80 -12.30 -5.71 -8.04
C LEU A 80 -13.37 -6.21 -9.01
N PHE A 81 -12.98 -6.61 -10.22
CA PHE A 81 -13.92 -7.07 -11.25
C PHE A 81 -14.63 -8.38 -10.88
N VAL A 82 -13.88 -9.35 -10.37
CA VAL A 82 -14.41 -10.66 -9.98
C VAL A 82 -15.36 -10.47 -8.81
N GLY A 83 -14.93 -9.80 -7.73
CA GLY A 83 -15.77 -9.59 -6.57
C GLY A 83 -17.05 -8.79 -6.88
N TRP A 84 -17.03 -7.85 -7.84
CA TRP A 84 -18.24 -7.14 -8.28
C TRP A 84 -19.34 -8.09 -8.76
N LYS A 85 -18.98 -9.19 -9.41
CA LYS A 85 -19.96 -10.21 -9.84
C LYS A 85 -20.53 -11.05 -8.70
N TYR A 86 -19.86 -11.13 -7.56
CA TYR A 86 -20.23 -12.02 -6.45
C TYR A 86 -20.74 -11.28 -5.20
N VAL A 87 -20.46 -9.99 -5.07
CA VAL A 87 -20.95 -9.16 -3.98
C VAL A 87 -22.44 -8.88 -4.21
N ARG A 88 -23.30 -9.56 -3.45
CA ARG A 88 -24.73 -9.21 -3.40
C ARG A 88 -24.85 -7.78 -2.87
N LEU A 89 -25.71 -6.96 -3.48
CA LEU A 89 -25.79 -5.52 -3.23
C LEU A 89 -26.59 -5.18 -1.95
N SER A 90 -26.23 -5.74 -0.79
CA SER A 90 -26.68 -5.14 0.47
C SER A 90 -25.89 -3.84 0.73
N ALA A 91 -26.49 -2.89 1.44
CA ALA A 91 -25.84 -1.60 1.73
C ALA A 91 -24.46 -1.75 2.40
N THR A 92 -24.32 -2.69 3.34
CA THR A 92 -23.06 -2.99 4.03
C THR A 92 -21.99 -3.55 3.09
N GLN A 93 -22.40 -4.43 2.17
CA GLN A 93 -21.50 -5.03 1.19
C GLN A 93 -21.07 -4.01 0.13
N MET A 94 -21.96 -3.11 -0.28
CA MET A 94 -21.64 -1.99 -1.16
C MET A 94 -20.64 -1.01 -0.52
N ALA A 95 -20.80 -0.70 0.78
CA ALA A 95 -19.86 0.14 1.50
C ALA A 95 -18.45 -0.47 1.56
N TRP A 96 -18.37 -1.79 1.76
CA TRP A 96 -17.09 -2.51 1.71
C TRP A 96 -16.50 -2.49 0.30
N TRP A 97 -17.33 -2.58 -0.74
CA TRP A 97 -16.86 -2.49 -2.12
C TRP A 97 -16.32 -1.09 -2.45
N LEU A 98 -17.06 -0.04 -2.09
CA LEU A 98 -16.61 1.34 -2.26
C LEU A 98 -15.29 1.59 -1.52
N TYR A 99 -15.15 1.06 -0.31
CA TYR A 99 -13.88 1.13 0.43
C TYR A 99 -12.72 0.52 -0.37
N LEU A 100 -12.86 -0.72 -0.86
CA LEU A 100 -11.77 -1.34 -1.62
C LEU A 100 -11.44 -0.59 -2.91
N VAL A 101 -12.45 -0.12 -3.66
CA VAL A 101 -12.24 0.68 -4.87
C VAL A 101 -11.48 1.97 -4.55
N LEU A 102 -11.92 2.70 -3.52
CA LEU A 102 -11.30 3.96 -3.11
C LEU A 102 -9.86 3.76 -2.65
N VAL A 103 -9.59 2.73 -1.85
CA VAL A 103 -8.21 2.54 -1.38
C VAL A 103 -7.30 1.95 -2.46
N THR A 104 -7.80 1.09 -3.35
CA THR A 104 -7.04 0.67 -4.55
C THR A 104 -6.72 1.88 -5.44
N PHE A 105 -7.67 2.80 -5.62
CA PHE A 105 -7.43 4.05 -6.35
C PHE A 105 -6.34 4.87 -5.65
N VAL A 106 -6.53 5.24 -4.37
CA VAL A 106 -5.56 6.05 -3.63
C VAL A 106 -4.17 5.43 -3.62
N ALA A 107 -4.06 4.11 -3.41
CA ALA A 107 -2.80 3.39 -3.38
C ALA A 107 -2.07 3.38 -4.73
N SER A 108 -2.79 3.39 -5.85
CA SER A 108 -2.20 3.42 -7.20
C SER A 108 -1.93 4.82 -7.74
N THR A 109 -2.46 5.83 -7.06
CA THR A 109 -2.23 7.25 -7.36
C THR A 109 -1.35 7.96 -6.33
N ASP A 110 -0.75 7.22 -5.39
CA ASP A 110 0.12 7.80 -4.37
C ASP A 110 1.23 8.59 -5.07
N PRO A 111 1.35 9.92 -4.84
CA PRO A 111 2.30 10.74 -5.57
C PRO A 111 3.70 10.14 -5.48
N SER A 112 4.49 10.12 -6.54
CA SER A 112 5.86 9.60 -6.50
C SER A 112 6.77 10.38 -7.44
N ALA A 113 8.07 10.40 -7.15
CA ALA A 113 9.03 11.11 -7.98
C ALA A 113 9.44 10.29 -9.21
N ARG A 114 9.41 8.95 -9.08
CA ARG A 114 9.92 8.02 -10.09
C ARG A 114 9.11 6.76 -10.19
N ASP A 115 8.48 6.32 -9.10
CA ASP A 115 7.87 4.99 -9.04
C ASP A 115 6.57 4.95 -8.23
N TYR A 116 5.47 4.89 -8.97
CA TYR A 116 4.12 5.08 -8.43
C TYR A 116 3.51 3.81 -7.85
N LEU A 117 3.97 2.64 -8.29
CA LEU A 117 3.48 1.35 -7.80
C LEU A 117 4.40 0.72 -6.74
N LEU A 118 5.48 1.40 -6.35
CA LEU A 118 6.46 0.94 -5.34
C LEU A 118 5.79 0.39 -4.08
N SER A 119 4.86 1.15 -3.50
CA SER A 119 4.15 0.73 -2.29
C SER A 119 2.90 -0.12 -2.57
N PHE A 120 2.54 -0.35 -3.83
CA PHE A 120 1.28 -0.97 -4.21
C PHE A 120 1.16 -2.44 -3.76
N PRO A 121 2.17 -3.32 -3.91
CA PRO A 121 2.09 -4.70 -3.39
C PRO A 121 1.74 -4.76 -1.90
N ARG A 122 2.33 -3.85 -1.12
CA ARG A 122 2.07 -3.73 0.32
C ARG A 122 0.61 -3.36 0.57
N PHE A 123 0.08 -2.39 -0.17
CA PHE A 123 -1.32 -2.00 -0.06
C PHE A 123 -2.25 -3.13 -0.52
N ALA A 124 -1.99 -3.79 -1.65
CA ALA A 124 -2.79 -4.91 -2.13
C ALA A 124 -2.93 -6.02 -1.06
N LEU A 125 -1.85 -6.34 -0.34
CA LEU A 125 -1.87 -7.32 0.75
C LEU A 125 -2.67 -6.88 1.99
N MET A 126 -2.68 -5.56 2.28
CA MET A 126 -3.46 -5.00 3.39
C MET A 126 -4.94 -4.81 3.05
N LEU A 127 -5.26 -4.52 1.78
CA LEU A 127 -6.59 -4.09 1.32
C LEU A 127 -7.44 -5.25 0.87
N LEU A 128 -6.92 -6.06 -0.06
CA LEU A 128 -7.48 -7.39 -0.26
C LEU A 128 -7.13 -8.10 1.04
N PRO A 129 -8.06 -8.71 1.75
CA PRO A 129 -7.79 -9.28 3.07
C PRO A 129 -7.00 -10.58 2.87
N ALA A 130 -5.89 -10.55 2.13
CA ALA A 130 -5.01 -11.64 1.79
C ALA A 130 -4.51 -12.29 3.06
N PHE A 131 -4.21 -11.51 4.10
CA PHE A 131 -3.92 -12.03 5.44
C PHE A 131 -5.11 -12.74 6.08
N ALA A 132 -6.35 -12.26 5.89
CA ALA A 132 -7.54 -12.96 6.39
C ALA A 132 -7.83 -14.23 5.59
N PHE A 133 -7.64 -14.21 4.27
CA PHE A 133 -7.72 -15.40 3.41
C PHE A 133 -6.65 -16.43 3.75
N LEU A 134 -5.39 -16.01 3.90
CA LEU A 134 -4.30 -16.88 4.37
C LEU A 134 -4.59 -17.42 5.77
N ALA A 135 -5.09 -16.58 6.68
CA ALA A 135 -5.48 -17.01 8.01
C ALA A 135 -6.70 -17.95 8.01
N ALA A 136 -7.62 -17.83 7.05
CA ALA A 136 -8.75 -18.74 6.89
C ALA A 136 -8.34 -20.07 6.24
N TRP A 137 -7.42 -20.01 5.27
CA TRP A 137 -6.86 -21.18 4.57
C TRP A 137 -6.01 -22.04 5.50
N LEU A 138 -5.16 -21.42 6.31
CA LEU A 138 -4.33 -22.13 7.27
C LEU A 138 -5.20 -22.64 8.42
N ARG A 139 -5.38 -23.95 8.54
CA ARG A 139 -6.16 -24.53 9.65
C ARG A 139 -5.37 -24.59 10.96
N SER A 140 -4.05 -24.78 10.89
CA SER A 140 -3.19 -24.92 12.07
C SER A 140 -2.88 -23.56 12.72
N ARG A 141 -3.18 -23.43 14.02
CA ARG A 141 -2.83 -22.25 14.83
C ARG A 141 -1.31 -22.02 14.88
N TRP A 142 -0.53 -23.11 14.86
CA TRP A 142 0.93 -23.04 14.89
C TRP A 142 1.50 -22.44 13.61
N LEU A 143 0.98 -22.85 12.45
CA LEU A 143 1.38 -22.30 11.15
C LEU A 143 1.01 -20.82 11.03
N LYS A 144 -0.15 -20.40 11.56
CA LYS A 144 -0.51 -18.97 11.64
C LYS A 144 0.48 -18.19 12.50
N GLY A 145 0.85 -18.72 13.66
CA GLY A 145 1.82 -18.09 14.56
C GLY A 145 3.19 -17.95 13.91
N LEU A 146 3.67 -18.99 13.23
CA LEU A 146 4.94 -18.97 12.52
C LEU A 146 4.94 -17.98 11.36
N LEU A 147 3.86 -17.93 10.58
CA LEU A 147 3.69 -16.94 9.51
C LEU A 147 3.67 -15.51 10.06
N LEU A 148 2.99 -15.29 11.19
CA LEU A 148 2.91 -13.97 11.83
C LEU A 148 4.27 -13.54 12.37
N LEU A 149 5.05 -14.46 12.95
CA LEU A 149 6.43 -14.22 13.37
C LEU A 149 7.32 -13.83 12.20
N ILE A 150 7.20 -14.49 11.05
CA ILE A 150 7.92 -14.13 9.83
C ILE A 150 7.56 -12.70 9.43
N PHE A 151 6.27 -12.36 9.33
CA PHE A 151 5.85 -11.01 8.93
C PHE A 151 6.32 -9.93 9.91
N VAL A 152 6.19 -10.16 11.22
CA VAL A 152 6.67 -9.21 12.24
C VAL A 152 8.19 -9.06 12.18
N GLY A 153 8.92 -10.16 12.02
CA GLY A 153 10.38 -10.13 11.87
C GLY A 153 10.83 -9.36 10.64
N THR A 154 10.19 -9.61 9.49
CA THR A 154 10.46 -8.87 8.25
C THR A 154 10.11 -7.39 8.41
N LEU A 155 8.95 -7.05 8.99
CA LEU A 155 8.54 -5.67 9.21
C LEU A 155 9.52 -4.93 10.13
N PHE A 156 9.94 -5.57 11.23
CA PHE A 156 10.92 -5.01 12.15
C PHE A 156 12.26 -4.77 11.46
N HIS A 157 12.73 -5.73 10.65
CA HIS A 157 13.98 -5.58 9.90
C HIS A 157 13.90 -4.42 8.89
N LEU A 158 12.85 -4.37 8.07
CA LEU A 158 12.65 -3.30 7.08
C LEU A 158 12.50 -1.93 7.75
N SER A 159 11.78 -1.85 8.86
CA SER A 159 11.65 -0.61 9.64
C SER A 159 13.00 -0.19 10.23
N GLY A 160 13.80 -1.14 10.73
CA GLY A 160 15.15 -0.90 11.19
C GLY A 160 16.05 -0.33 10.09
N LEU A 161 16.02 -0.92 8.89
CA LEU A 161 16.74 -0.38 7.73
C LEU A 161 16.31 1.05 7.39
N PHE A 162 15.01 1.34 7.48
CA PHE A 162 14.47 2.70 7.29
C PHE A 162 15.01 3.69 8.33
N TYR A 163 14.92 3.36 9.62
CA TYR A 163 15.43 4.22 10.69
C TYR A 163 16.96 4.42 10.64
N MET A 164 17.69 3.44 10.10
CA MET A 164 19.14 3.51 9.89
C MET A 164 19.53 4.29 8.62
N GLY A 165 18.57 4.81 7.86
CA GLY A 165 18.83 5.53 6.60
C GLY A 165 19.38 4.64 5.50
N ARG A 166 19.29 3.31 5.63
CA ARG A 166 19.69 2.33 4.61
C ARG A 166 18.52 1.91 3.73
N TRP A 167 17.45 2.71 3.75
CA TRP A 167 16.28 2.48 2.92
C TRP A 167 16.65 2.65 1.46
N ILE A 168 16.41 1.60 0.67
CA ILE A 168 16.46 1.67 -0.79
C ILE A 168 15.10 2.21 -1.22
N ALA A 169 15.07 3.49 -1.59
CA ALA A 169 13.93 4.11 -2.25
C ALA A 169 13.97 3.84 -3.76
#